data_AF-A0A143PHF9-F1
#
_entry.id   AF-A0A143PHF9-F1
#
_cell.length_a   1.000
_cell.length_b   1.000
_cell.length_c   1.000
_cell.angle_alpha   90.00
_cell.angle_beta   90.00
_cell.angle_gamma   90.00
#
_symmetry.space_group_name_H-M   'P 1'
#
loop_
_entity.id
_entity.type
_entity.pdbx_description
1 polymer ?
#
loop_
_entity_poly.entity_id
_entity_poly.type
_entity_poly.pdbx_seq_one_letter_code
_entity_poly.pdbx_strand_id
1 'polypeptide(L)'
;MKMKQRRAAFSFAAVLAVMATTGEQPVVVASSSGAILLEGTVVTMNAAREVIPSGRVLVRDGRIVAVWRGSAPPQGVDVTDAERAPPGQHAYIYPGLINLHDHPFYGVLPPGNK
;
A
#
# COMPACT_ATOMS: atom_id res chain seq x y z
N MET A 1 53.52 -40.14 -10.97
CA MET A 1 52.41 -39.17 -11.08
C MET A 1 52.20 -38.53 -9.70
N LYS A 2 52.62 -37.28 -9.49
CA LYS A 2 52.44 -36.54 -8.22
C LYS A 2 51.90 -35.15 -8.57
N MET A 3 50.63 -34.92 -8.27
CA MET A 3 49.89 -33.71 -8.60
C MET A 3 50.09 -32.67 -7.48
N LYS A 4 50.68 -31.52 -7.82
CA LYS A 4 50.99 -30.42 -6.90
C LYS A 4 49.72 -29.59 -6.72
N GLN A 5 49.14 -29.61 -5.51
CA GLN A 5 47.99 -28.78 -5.17
C GLN A 5 48.36 -27.29 -5.22
N ARG A 6 47.61 -26.50 -6.01
CA ARG A 6 47.73 -25.04 -6.04
C ARG A 6 46.64 -24.48 -5.14
N ARG A 7 47.05 -23.89 -4.00
CA ARG A 7 46.18 -23.11 -3.12
C ARG A 7 45.82 -21.81 -3.84
N ALA A 8 44.56 -21.63 -4.19
CA ALA A 8 44.05 -20.37 -4.68
C ALA A 8 43.77 -19.46 -3.48
N ALA A 9 44.58 -18.40 -3.33
CA ALA A 9 44.29 -17.31 -2.43
C ALA A 9 43.19 -16.45 -3.07
N PHE A 10 41.99 -16.43 -2.48
CA PHE A 10 40.99 -15.42 -2.79
C PHE A 10 41.12 -14.31 -1.76
N SER A 11 41.52 -13.14 -2.22
CA SER A 11 41.57 -11.92 -1.43
C SER A 11 41.00 -10.78 -2.25
N PHE A 12 40.48 -9.81 -1.49
CA PHE A 12 40.00 -8.49 -1.87
C PHE A 12 38.53 -8.35 -2.29
N ALA A 13 37.74 -8.10 -1.25
CA ALA A 13 36.67 -7.11 -1.18
C ALA A 13 36.48 -6.24 -2.43
N ALA A 14 35.29 -6.34 -3.03
CA ALA A 14 34.72 -5.29 -3.86
C ALA A 14 33.55 -4.67 -3.09
N VAL A 15 33.87 -3.65 -2.31
CA VAL A 15 32.88 -2.67 -1.83
C VAL A 15 32.45 -1.88 -3.05
N LEU A 16 31.28 -2.21 -3.62
CA LEU A 16 30.69 -1.38 -4.67
C LEU A 16 29.88 -0.28 -3.97
N ALA A 17 30.42 0.94 -4.01
CA ALA A 17 29.77 2.13 -3.50
C ALA A 17 28.45 2.36 -4.25
N VAL A 18 27.32 2.23 -3.54
CA VAL A 18 26.04 2.76 -3.99
C VAL A 18 26.14 4.27 -3.88
N MET A 19 26.46 4.92 -5.00
CA MET A 19 26.33 6.36 -5.16
C MET A 19 24.86 6.71 -4.97
N ALA A 20 24.57 7.55 -3.98
CA ALA A 20 23.24 8.10 -3.73
C ALA A 20 22.84 8.97 -4.92
N THR A 21 22.08 8.40 -5.86
CA THR A 21 21.30 9.19 -6.81
C THR A 21 20.13 9.77 -6.03
N THR A 22 20.22 11.05 -5.66
CA THR A 22 19.05 11.85 -5.31
C THR A 22 18.29 12.14 -6.61
N GLY A 23 17.78 11.09 -7.24
CA GLY A 23 16.71 11.24 -8.22
C GLY A 23 15.44 11.39 -7.42
N GLU A 24 14.70 12.49 -7.64
CA GLU A 24 13.26 12.47 -7.35
C GLU A 24 12.71 11.21 -8.00
N GLN A 25 12.38 10.22 -7.16
CA GLN A 25 11.59 9.09 -7.61
C GLN A 25 10.30 9.72 -8.15
N PRO A 26 9.99 9.57 -9.44
CA PRO A 26 8.72 10.06 -9.94
C PRO A 26 7.65 9.43 -9.05
N VAL A 27 6.80 10.26 -8.44
CA VAL A 27 5.59 9.76 -7.80
C VAL A 27 4.79 9.15 -8.93
N VAL A 28 4.96 7.85 -9.13
CA VAL A 28 4.11 7.07 -10.01
C VAL A 28 2.74 7.07 -9.33
N VAL A 29 1.94 8.09 -9.66
CA VAL A 29 0.51 8.01 -9.43
C VAL A 29 0.06 6.91 -10.36
N ALA A 30 0.02 5.68 -9.84
CA ALA A 30 -0.51 4.54 -10.56
C ALA A 30 -1.91 4.95 -11.02
N SER A 31 -2.05 5.18 -12.32
CA SER A 31 -3.33 5.45 -12.93
C SER A 31 -4.05 4.11 -12.92
N SER A 32 -4.74 3.78 -11.83
CA SER A 32 -5.57 2.59 -11.79
C SER A 32 -6.81 2.89 -12.63
N SER A 33 -6.68 2.73 -13.94
CA SER A 33 -7.83 2.45 -14.81
C SER A 33 -8.47 1.08 -14.47
N GLY A 34 -7.89 0.34 -13.52
CA GLY A 34 -8.38 -0.94 -13.01
C GLY A 34 -9.22 -0.81 -11.74
N ALA A 35 -10.00 -1.85 -11.49
CA ALA A 35 -10.74 -2.01 -10.24
C ALA A 35 -9.82 -2.47 -9.10
N ILE A 36 -10.13 -2.07 -7.87
CA ILE A 36 -9.45 -2.53 -6.65
C ILE A 36 -10.49 -3.13 -5.72
N LEU A 37 -10.20 -4.33 -5.20
CA LEU A 37 -10.98 -4.98 -4.16
C LEU A 37 -10.23 -4.88 -2.83
N LEU A 38 -10.83 -4.16 -1.87
CA LEU A 38 -10.37 -4.11 -0.49
C LEU A 38 -11.13 -5.15 0.34
N GLU A 39 -10.44 -5.88 1.20
CA GLU A 39 -11.02 -6.92 2.06
C GLU A 39 -10.58 -6.72 3.52
N GLY A 40 -11.53 -6.77 4.46
CA GLY A 40 -11.24 -6.57 5.89
C GLY A 40 -12.51 -6.26 6.69
N THR A 41 -12.36 -5.72 7.89
CA THR A 41 -13.51 -5.17 8.63
C THR A 41 -13.81 -3.77 8.10
N VAL A 42 -14.93 -3.59 7.40
CA VAL A 42 -15.31 -2.28 6.84
C VAL A 42 -16.09 -1.52 7.89
N VAL A 43 -15.58 -0.36 8.29
CA VAL A 43 -16.24 0.54 9.22
C VAL A 43 -16.83 1.69 8.43
N THR A 44 -18.16 1.78 8.40
CA THR A 44 -18.86 2.82 7.64
C THR A 44 -19.19 4.01 8.54
N MET A 45 -19.27 5.19 7.93
CA MET A 45 -19.80 6.41 8.58
C MET A 45 -21.22 6.73 8.08
N ASN A 46 -21.98 5.71 7.65
CA ASN A 46 -23.38 5.89 7.26
C ASN A 46 -24.25 6.17 8.49
N ALA A 47 -25.52 6.53 8.29
CA ALA A 47 -26.43 6.89 9.38
C ALA A 47 -26.60 5.77 10.44
N ALA A 48 -26.49 4.51 10.01
CA ALA A 48 -26.60 3.34 10.86
C ALA A 48 -25.29 2.97 11.58
N ARG A 49 -24.16 3.62 11.25
CA ARG A 49 -22.82 3.36 11.79
C ARG A 49 -22.42 1.89 11.69
N GLU A 50 -22.72 1.28 10.55
CA GLU A 50 -22.49 -0.15 10.37
C GLU A 50 -21.00 -0.49 10.40
N VAL A 51 -20.69 -1.57 11.13
CA VAL A 51 -19.42 -2.28 11.06
C VAL A 51 -19.67 -3.62 10.38
N ILE A 52 -18.91 -3.90 9.32
CA ILE A 52 -19.09 -5.08 8.47
C ILE A 52 -17.86 -5.97 8.60
N PRO A 53 -17.86 -6.96 9.51
CA PRO A 53 -16.83 -7.98 9.58
C PRO A 53 -16.80 -8.78 8.28
N SER A 54 -15.60 -9.21 7.87
CA SER A 54 -15.37 -9.88 6.57
C SER A 54 -16.02 -9.11 5.42
N GLY A 55 -15.91 -7.78 5.48
CA GLY A 55 -16.44 -6.85 4.51
C GLY A 55 -15.52 -6.68 3.32
N ARG A 56 -16.11 -6.18 2.24
CA ARG A 56 -15.42 -5.91 0.98
C ARG A 56 -15.90 -4.60 0.38
N VAL A 57 -14.96 -3.87 -0.22
CA VAL A 57 -15.22 -2.63 -0.94
C VAL A 57 -14.61 -2.76 -2.33
N LEU A 58 -15.45 -2.72 -3.35
CA LEU A 58 -14.99 -2.63 -4.74
C LEU A 58 -14.93 -1.16 -5.14
N VAL A 59 -13.75 -0.74 -5.58
CA VAL A 59 -13.50 0.58 -6.14
C VAL A 59 -13.20 0.44 -7.62
N ARG A 60 -13.84 1.24 -8.47
CA ARG A 60 -13.57 1.33 -9.90
C ARG A 60 -13.57 2.78 -10.31
N ASP A 61 -12.59 3.20 -11.11
CA ASP A 61 -12.45 4.59 -11.57
C ASP A 61 -12.53 5.63 -10.43
N GLY A 62 -11.90 5.30 -9.30
CA GLY A 62 -11.88 6.16 -8.10
C GLY A 62 -13.21 6.25 -7.34
N ARG A 63 -14.21 5.42 -7.66
CA ARG A 63 -15.52 5.40 -7.00
C ARG A 63 -15.82 4.05 -6.37
N ILE A 64 -16.49 4.08 -5.21
CA ILE A 64 -17.03 2.87 -4.59
C ILE A 64 -18.24 2.42 -5.41
N VAL A 65 -18.18 1.22 -5.97
CA VAL A 65 -19.28 0.63 -6.78
C VAL A 65 -20.10 -0.38 -5.98
N ALA A 66 -19.51 -1.03 -4.98
CA ALA A 66 -20.21 -1.97 -4.11
C ALA A 66 -19.50 -2.10 -2.76
N VAL A 67 -20.30 -2.32 -1.71
CA VAL A 67 -19.86 -2.69 -0.36
C VAL A 67 -20.71 -3.87 0.10
N TRP A 68 -20.09 -4.94 0.58
CA TRP A 68 -20.81 -6.14 1.01
C TRP A 68 -20.06 -6.95 2.08
N ARG A 69 -20.74 -7.96 2.63
CA ARG A 69 -20.18 -8.93 3.59
C ARG A 69 -19.96 -10.29 2.91
N GLY A 70 -18.87 -10.95 3.25
CA GLY A 70 -18.59 -12.34 2.88
C GLY A 70 -17.93 -12.49 1.51
N SER A 71 -17.82 -13.74 1.07
CA SER A 71 -17.00 -14.11 -0.09
C SER A 71 -17.68 -13.96 -1.45
N ALA A 72 -19.00 -13.92 -1.50
CA ALA A 72 -19.74 -13.79 -2.75
C ALA A 72 -20.06 -12.31 -3.04
N PRO A 73 -19.76 -11.80 -4.24
CA PRO A 73 -20.20 -10.46 -4.63
C PRO A 73 -21.74 -10.43 -4.80
N PRO A 74 -22.38 -9.27 -4.61
CA PRO A 74 -23.78 -9.07 -4.95
C PRO A 74 -24.06 -9.33 -6.43
N GLN A 75 -25.33 -9.57 -6.77
CA GLN A 75 -25.73 -9.78 -8.17
C GLN A 75 -25.33 -8.58 -9.04
N GLY A 76 -24.70 -8.86 -10.19
CA GLY A 76 -24.27 -7.83 -11.14
C GLY A 76 -22.94 -7.14 -10.81
N VAL A 77 -22.29 -7.51 -9.70
CA VAL A 77 -20.97 -6.98 -9.34
C VAL A 77 -19.88 -7.90 -9.89
N ASP A 78 -19.10 -7.41 -10.86
CA ASP A 78 -17.94 -8.10 -11.40
C ASP A 78 -16.65 -7.67 -10.68
N VAL A 79 -15.89 -8.66 -10.22
CA VAL A 79 -14.62 -8.51 -9.49
C VAL A 79 -13.44 -9.16 -10.21
N THR A 80 -13.64 -9.69 -11.42
CA THR A 80 -12.65 -10.53 -12.12
C THR A 80 -11.39 -9.76 -12.54
N ASP A 81 -11.52 -8.48 -12.88
CA ASP A 81 -10.44 -7.57 -13.24
C ASP A 81 -9.91 -6.75 -12.05
N ALA A 82 -10.41 -7.00 -10.84
CA ALA A 82 -10.04 -6.23 -9.67
C ALA A 82 -8.73 -6.72 -9.03
N GLU A 83 -7.77 -5.82 -8.86
CA GLU A 83 -6.59 -6.07 -8.07
C GLU A 83 -6.97 -6.18 -6.59
N ARG A 84 -6.49 -7.21 -5.91
CA ARG A 84 -6.70 -7.39 -4.47
C ARG A 84 -5.60 -6.68 -3.71
N ALA A 85 -5.95 -5.62 -3.01
CA ALA A 85 -5.01 -5.00 -2.08
C ALA A 85 -4.76 -5.96 -0.91
N PRO A 86 -3.52 -6.05 -0.38
CA PRO A 86 -3.22 -6.88 0.79
C PRO A 86 -3.17 -6.03 2.08
N PRO A 87 -4.31 -5.71 2.73
CA PRO A 87 -4.30 -4.90 3.95
C PRO A 87 -3.94 -5.72 5.22
N GLY A 88 -3.84 -7.06 5.10
CA GLY A 88 -3.57 -7.99 6.19
C GLY A 88 -4.83 -8.68 6.75
N GLN A 89 -4.68 -9.85 7.38
CA GLN A 89 -5.81 -10.70 7.83
C GLN A 89 -6.80 -10.02 8.79
N HIS A 90 -6.37 -8.96 9.49
CA HIS A 90 -7.17 -8.26 10.50
C HIS A 90 -7.29 -6.76 10.21
N ALA A 91 -7.23 -6.39 8.93
CA ALA A 91 -7.34 -5.00 8.53
C ALA A 91 -8.70 -4.40 8.88
N TYR A 92 -8.67 -3.12 9.26
CA TYR A 92 -9.87 -2.28 9.33
C TYR A 92 -9.82 -1.26 8.20
N ILE A 93 -10.93 -1.13 7.49
CA ILE A 93 -11.09 -0.21 6.36
C ILE A 93 -12.02 0.91 6.81
N TYR A 94 -11.46 2.12 6.90
CA TYR A 94 -12.19 3.34 7.24
C TYR A 94 -12.27 4.26 6.02
N PRO A 95 -13.25 5.18 5.97
CA PRO A 95 -13.15 6.33 5.09
C PRO A 95 -11.85 7.09 5.37
N GLY A 96 -11.31 7.73 4.33
CA GLY A 96 -10.17 8.63 4.50
C GLY A 96 -10.51 9.74 5.50
N LEU A 97 -9.54 10.09 6.35
CA LEU A 97 -9.70 11.19 7.29
C LEU A 97 -9.71 12.52 6.52
N ILE A 98 -10.65 13.39 6.87
CA ILE A 98 -10.73 14.74 6.32
C ILE A 98 -10.13 15.68 7.36
N ASN A 99 -9.02 16.33 7.03
CA ASN A 99 -8.47 17.38 7.85
C ASN A 99 -9.10 18.72 7.44
N LEU A 100 -9.94 19.29 8.32
CA LEU A 100 -10.62 20.57 8.06
C LEU A 100 -9.77 21.79 8.43
N HIS A 101 -8.67 21.58 9.16
CA HIS A 101 -7.86 22.68 9.65
C HIS A 101 -6.43 22.23 9.93
N ASP A 102 -5.51 22.73 9.11
CA ASP A 102 -4.07 22.54 9.29
C ASP A 102 -3.33 23.85 8.99
N HIS A 103 -2.15 23.98 9.56
CA HIS A 103 -1.18 25.01 9.26
C HIS A 103 0.13 24.36 8.81
N PRO A 104 0.18 23.83 7.57
CA PRO A 104 1.29 22.96 7.14
C PRO A 104 2.66 23.66 7.19
N PHE A 105 2.68 24.98 6.99
CA PHE A 105 3.91 25.78 7.03
C PHE A 105 4.51 25.94 8.43
N TYR A 106 3.76 25.70 9.52
CA TYR A 106 4.30 25.74 10.87
C TYR A 106 5.03 24.46 11.27
N GLY A 107 4.86 23.36 10.53
CA GLY A 107 5.59 22.11 10.74
C GLY A 107 6.97 22.04 10.08
N VAL A 108 7.39 23.09 9.36
CA VAL A 108 8.60 23.06 8.51
C VAL A 108 9.86 23.45 9.29
N LEU A 109 9.74 24.23 10.37
CA LEU A 109 10.88 24.65 11.17
C LEU A 109 11.14 23.66 12.32
N PRO A 110 12.36 23.11 12.46
CA PRO A 110 12.71 22.34 13.64
C PRO A 110 12.53 23.22 14.89
N PRO A 111 12.17 22.65 16.06
CA PRO A 111 12.10 23.43 17.28
C PRO A 111 13.49 24.05 17.50
N GLY A 112 13.59 25.37 17.34
CA GLY A 112 14.81 26.09 17.63
C GLY A 112 15.17 25.83 19.08
N ASN A 113 16.38 25.34 19.33
CA ASN A 113 16.91 25.15 20.67
C ASN A 113 16.81 26.50 21.40
N LYS A 114 15.84 26.63 22.30
CA LYS A 114 15.84 27.65 23.34
C LYS A 114 16.58 27.10 24.54
#